data_AF-A0A679FQE8-F1
#
_entry.id   AF-A0A679FQE8-F1
#
_cell.length_a   1.000
_cell.length_b   1.000
_cell.length_c   1.000
_cell.angle_alpha   90.00
_cell.angle_beta   90.00
_cell.angle_gamma   90.00
#
_symmetry.space_group_name_H-M   'P 1'
#
loop_
_entity.id
_entity.type
_entity.pdbx_description
1 polymer ?
#
loop_
_entity_poly.entity_id
_entity_poly.type
_entity_poly.pdbx_seq_one_letter_code
_entity_poly.pdbx_strand_id
1 'polypeptide(L)' 'MGILYEKVQFMKELKRQHVLQQLTEMGIHEYEGREIGELDYDRLKYILALMKLKN' A
#
# COMPACT_ATOMS: atom_id res chain seq x y z
N MET A 1 21.49 9.91 15.19
CA MET A 1 20.66 9.11 14.26
C MET A 1 19.31 9.80 14.02
N GLY A 2 19.27 10.93 13.30
CA GLY A 2 18.03 11.73 13.16
C GLY A 2 17.46 11.69 11.74
N ILE A 3 18.23 12.25 10.80
CA ILE A 3 17.73 12.61 9.46
C ILE A 3 17.49 11.40 8.53
N LEU A 4 18.33 10.36 8.62
CA LEU A 4 18.24 9.19 7.74
C LEU A 4 17.00 8.33 8.07
N TYR A 5 16.68 8.17 9.35
CA TYR A 5 15.53 7.40 9.79
C TYR A 5 14.22 8.06 9.35
N GLU A 6 14.09 9.37 9.56
CA GLU A 6 12.92 10.15 9.13
C GLU A 6 12.72 10.09 7.62
N LYS A 7 13.79 10.21 6.84
CA LYS A 7 13.72 10.12 5.37
C LYS A 7 13.26 8.73 4.90
N VAL A 8 13.71 7.67 5.57
CA VAL A 8 13.29 6.29 5.26
C VAL A 8 11.82 6.07 5.61
N GLN A 9 11.36 6.54 6.76
CA GLN A 9 9.94 6.45 7.15
C GLN A 9 9.04 7.23 6.19
N PHE A 10 9.44 8.46 5.83
CA PHE A 10 8.72 9.29 4.87
C PHE A 10 8.60 8.61 3.50
N MET A 11 9.70 8.05 2.98
CA MET A 11 9.66 7.30 1.72
C MET A 11 8.79 6.04 1.80
N LYS A 12 8.75 5.36 2.96
CA LYS A 12 7.90 4.19 3.16
C LYS A 12 6.42 4.57 3.12
N GLU A 13 6.04 5.68 3.75
CA GLU A 13 4.66 6.15 3.75
C GLU A 13 4.21 6.64 2.37
N LEU A 14 5.08 7.34 1.63
CA LEU A 14 4.79 7.70 0.24
C LEU A 14 4.54 6.48 -0.64
N LYS A 15 5.38 5.44 -0.51
CA LYS A 15 5.17 4.18 -1.23
C LYS A 15 3.85 3.52 -0.84
N ARG A 16 3.46 3.58 0.44
CA ARG A 16 2.19 3.06 0.93
C ARG A 16 1.01 3.78 0.30
N GLN A 17 1.00 5.11 0.32
CA GLN A 17 -0.05 5.89 -0.32
C GLN A 17 -0.15 5.63 -1.82
N HIS A 18 0.99 5.49 -2.52
CA HIS A 18 0.99 5.19 -3.95
C HIS A 18 0.40 3.81 -4.29
N VAL A 19 0.68 2.79 -3.48
CA VAL A 19 0.07 1.46 -3.66
C VAL A 19 -1.43 1.51 -3.35
N LEU A 20 -1.81 2.22 -2.29
CA LEU A 20 -3.21 2.37 -1.91
C LEU A 20 -4.01 3.06 -3.02
N GLN A 21 -3.46 4.12 -3.62
CA GLN A 21 -4.07 4.79 -4.75
C GLN A 21 -4.26 3.84 -5.95
N GLN A 22 -3.25 3.05 -6.31
CA GLN A 22 -3.39 2.06 -7.40
C GLN A 22 -4.50 1.04 -7.13
N LEU A 23 -4.62 0.55 -5.90
CA LEU A 23 -5.68 -0.38 -5.53
C LEU A 23 -7.06 0.28 -5.61
N THR A 24 -7.19 1.51 -5.11
CA THR A 24 -8.42 2.31 -5.24
C THR A 24 -8.79 2.56 -6.70
N GLU A 25 -7.82 2.89 -7.56
CA GLU A 25 -8.04 3.09 -9.00
C GLU A 25 -8.47 1.80 -9.71
N MET A 26 -8.06 0.63 -9.20
CA MET A 26 -8.54 -0.68 -9.65
C MET A 26 -9.95 -1.03 -9.09
N GLY A 27 -10.57 -0.15 -8.31
CA GLY A 27 -11.87 -0.36 -7.68
C GLY A 27 -11.82 -1.22 -6.41
N ILE A 28 -10.64 -1.44 -5.83
CA ILE A 28 -10.44 -2.24 -4.63
C ILE A 28 -10.45 -1.30 -3.44
N HIS A 29 -11.51 -1.35 -2.64
CA HIS A 29 -11.64 -0.55 -1.42
C HIS A 29 -11.57 -1.41 -0.15
N GLU A 30 -11.85 -2.71 -0.28
CA GLU A 30 -11.85 -3.69 0.80
C GLU A 30 -11.11 -4.96 0.37
N TYR A 31 -10.39 -5.58 1.30
CA TYR A 31 -9.78 -6.89 1.11
C TYR A 31 -9.96 -7.73 2.37
N GLU A 32 -10.55 -8.92 2.23
CA GLU A 32 -10.85 -9.84 3.34
C GLU A 32 -11.68 -9.19 4.48
N GLY A 33 -12.65 -8.34 4.13
CA GLY A 33 -13.54 -7.70 5.12
C GLY A 33 -12.88 -6.54 5.90
N ARG A 34 -11.75 -6.01 5.43
CA ARG A 34 -11.10 -4.81 5.98
C ARG A 34 -10.86 -3.77 4.91
N GLU A 35 -11.02 -2.51 5.25
CA GLU A 35 -10.68 -1.40 4.35
C GLU A 35 -9.18 -1.44 4.03
N ILE A 36 -8.83 -1.23 2.75
CA ILE A 36 -7.42 -1.21 2.35
C ILE A 36 -6.64 -0.07 3.03
N GLY A 37 -7.34 0.99 3.46
CA GLY A 37 -6.82 2.11 4.26
C GLY A 37 -6.18 1.70 5.58
N GLU A 38 -6.65 0.61 6.17
CA GLU A 38 -6.17 0.11 7.46
C GLU A 38 -5.04 -0.91 7.31
N LEU A 39 -4.73 -1.32 6.08
CA LEU A 39 -3.71 -2.34 5.83
C LEU A 39 -2.29 -1.76 5.84
N ASP A 40 -1.37 -2.57 6.33
CA ASP A 40 0.07 -2.31 6.26
C ASP A 40 0.60 -2.35 4.83
N TYR A 41 1.74 -1.70 4.63
CA TYR A 41 2.39 -1.61 3.32
C TYR A 41 2.64 -2.98 2.66
N ASP A 42 3.09 -3.98 3.43
CA ASP A 42 3.37 -5.32 2.90
C ASP A 42 2.10 -6.04 2.43
N ARG A 43 0.99 -5.89 3.17
CA ARG A 43 -0.33 -6.40 2.80
C ARG A 43 -0.84 -5.73 1.52
N LEU A 44 -0.75 -4.40 1.45
CA LEU A 44 -1.12 -3.63 0.26
C LEU A 44 -0.33 -4.07 -0.98
N LYS A 45 0.99 -4.27 -0.83
CA LYS A 45 1.86 -4.74 -1.91
C LYS A 45 1.49 -6.14 -2.37
N TYR A 46 1.16 -7.04 -1.45
CA TYR A 46 0.71 -8.40 -1.77
C TYR A 46 -0.59 -8.38 -2.59
N ILE A 47 -1.58 -7.59 -2.15
CA ILE A 47 -2.85 -7.44 -2.88
C ILE A 47 -2.61 -6.88 -4.28
N LEU A 48 -1.79 -5.84 -4.40
CA LEU A 48 -1.44 -5.25 -5.70
C LEU A 48 -0.79 -6.29 -6.64
N ALA A 49 0.09 -7.14 -6.12
CA ALA A 49 0.72 -8.20 -6.90
C ALA A 49 -0.30 -9.25 -7.37
N LEU A 50 -1.20 -9.71 -6.49
CA LEU A 50 -2.27 -10.63 -6.86
C LEU A 50 -3.19 -10.07 -7.94
N MET A 51 -3.54 -8.79 -7.84
CA MET A 51 -4.44 -8.15 -8.80
C MET A 51 -3.78 -7.96 -10.17
N LYS A 52 -2.48 -7.65 -10.19
CA LYS A 52 -1.69 -7.58 -11.44
C LYS A 52 -1.47 -8.95 -12.09
N LEU A 53 -1.52 -10.04 -11.33
CA LEU A 53 -1.43 -11.41 -11.87
C LEU A 53 -2.76 -11.94 -12.41
N LYS A 54 -3.88 -11.37 -11.96
CA LYS A 54 -5.24 -11.79 -12.34
C LYS A 54 -5.74 -11.10 -13.61
N ASN A 55 -5.05 -10.05 -14.05
CA ASN A 55 -5.25 -9.32 -15.31
C ASN A 55 -4.22 -9.75 -16.35
#